data_AF-A0AA38CJI0-F1
#
_entry.id   AF-A0AA38CJI0-F1
#
_cell.length_a   1.000
_cell.length_b   1.000
_cell.length_c   1.000
_cell.angle_alpha   90.00
_cell.angle_beta   90.00
_cell.angle_gamma   90.00
#
_symmetry.space_group_name_H-M   'P 1'
#
loop_
_entity.id
_entity.type
_entity.pdbx_description
1 polymer ?
#
loop_
_entity_poly.entity_id
_entity_poly.type
_entity_poly.pdbx_seq_one_letter_code
_entity_poly.pdbx_strand_id
1 'polypeptide(L)'
;MGWDCLSEDVMNLIMERLPAKSAASAACVCRAWSRSAAKLLSSPNFITAVSFNPIFEEAMDEVMGKILSKPIRPNFAIAFAGQKFSLSRISTFLKENLGSRTPTIACFATGIIGPDAVNSEQKEVKWQQPAYEMSRAAQCRIIAEQHGLVVTIGYFPGLEIEAIPLCNSSAESELKCFVANVVNYTSSVSENEHPLAMILLADPQTNVRCILESLEEGLQGDTIIMGGLAAEHDGACLSFNSRENSKKDVKNQSCNIYIETSTSKKCWKDGKAQKECPATYDAVALVFAKRKNDYLKSAIIHFSPAVSAGISPVGPIYKAVSVRLSKDDAERQTSTWLTCRKQGMPAELDGQSVLDDLDNE
;
A
#
# COMPACT_ATOMS: atom_id res chain seq x y z
N MET A 1 25.64 -15.07 -37.89
CA MET A 1 24.20 -14.71 -37.92
C MET A 1 23.96 -13.63 -36.87
N GLY A 2 23.22 -12.58 -37.21
CA GLY A 2 22.78 -11.59 -36.21
C GLY A 2 21.65 -12.16 -35.36
N TRP A 3 21.56 -11.73 -34.10
CA TRP A 3 20.47 -12.11 -33.19
C TRP A 3 19.10 -11.58 -33.65
N ASP A 4 19.07 -10.64 -34.60
CA ASP A 4 17.86 -10.09 -35.22
C ASP A 4 17.06 -11.11 -36.04
N CYS A 5 17.61 -12.30 -36.29
CA CYS A 5 16.93 -13.39 -37.01
C CYS A 5 16.19 -14.37 -36.08
N LEU A 6 16.26 -14.18 -34.75
CA LEU A 6 15.53 -15.03 -33.80
C LEU A 6 14.02 -14.79 -33.91
N SER A 7 13.23 -15.86 -33.80
CA SER A 7 11.77 -15.71 -33.73
C SER A 7 11.36 -14.97 -32.46
N GLU A 8 10.22 -14.27 -32.51
CA GLU A 8 9.69 -13.56 -31.34
C GLU A 8 9.49 -14.50 -30.14
N ASP A 9 9.10 -15.76 -30.36
CA ASP A 9 8.87 -16.74 -29.29
C ASP A 9 10.15 -17.07 -28.53
N VAL A 10 11.26 -17.27 -29.25
CA VAL A 10 12.57 -17.53 -28.64
C VAL A 10 13.05 -16.29 -27.89
N MET A 11 12.83 -15.10 -28.45
CA MET A 11 13.17 -13.85 -27.78
C MET A 11 12.36 -13.66 -26.48
N ASN A 12 11.07 -13.97 -26.48
CA ASN A 12 10.24 -13.87 -25.28
C ASN A 12 10.72 -14.85 -24.19
N LEU A 13 11.02 -16.11 -24.55
CA LEU A 13 11.55 -17.12 -23.62
C LEU A 13 12.90 -16.71 -23.01
N ILE A 14 13.77 -16.06 -23.80
CA ILE A 14 15.02 -15.51 -23.28
C ILE A 14 14.71 -14.41 -22.27
N MET A 15 13.86 -13.44 -22.65
CA MET A 15 13.54 -12.29 -21.82
C MET A 15 12.88 -12.70 -20.50
N GLU A 16 11.99 -13.70 -20.49
CA GLU A 16 11.34 -14.24 -19.28
C GLU A 16 12.33 -14.81 -18.26
N ARG A 17 13.48 -15.28 -18.72
CA ARG A 17 14.51 -15.91 -17.88
C ARG A 17 15.57 -14.93 -17.41
N LEU A 18 15.56 -13.70 -17.88
CA LEU A 18 16.53 -12.69 -17.47
C LEU A 18 16.15 -12.09 -16.10
N PRO A 19 17.11 -11.85 -15.20
CA PRO A 19 16.90 -11.01 -14.04
C PRO A 19 16.45 -9.60 -14.45
N ALA A 20 15.73 -8.90 -13.57
CA ALA A 20 15.13 -7.60 -13.88
C ALA A 20 16.12 -6.57 -14.45
N LYS A 21 17.31 -6.46 -13.86
CA LYS A 21 18.36 -5.52 -14.32
C LYS A 21 18.84 -5.87 -15.73
N SER A 22 19.08 -7.15 -16.00
CA SER A 22 19.51 -7.63 -17.32
C SER A 22 18.40 -7.47 -18.37
N ALA A 23 17.15 -7.76 -18.00
CA ALA A 23 15.99 -7.57 -18.88
C ALA A 23 15.77 -6.09 -19.23
N ALA A 24 15.93 -5.19 -18.27
CA ALA A 24 15.85 -3.74 -18.51
C ALA A 24 16.96 -3.25 -19.44
N SER A 25 18.19 -3.73 -19.26
CA SER A 25 19.31 -3.42 -20.16
C SER A 25 19.06 -3.96 -21.57
N ALA A 26 18.61 -5.20 -21.69
CA ALA A 26 18.23 -5.86 -22.93
C ALA A 26 17.13 -5.09 -23.70
N ALA A 27 16.13 -4.57 -22.98
CA ALA A 27 15.05 -3.77 -23.56
C ALA A 27 15.52 -2.47 -24.24
N CYS A 28 16.72 -1.98 -23.93
CA CYS A 28 17.31 -0.77 -24.50
C CYS A 28 18.19 -1.03 -25.73
N VAL A 29 18.46 -2.29 -26.09
CA VAL A 29 19.39 -2.64 -27.19
C VAL A 29 18.82 -2.26 -28.56
N CYS A 30 17.61 -2.71 -28.87
CA CYS A 30 16.94 -2.41 -30.14
C CYS A 30 15.42 -2.45 -30.01
N ARG A 31 14.71 -2.00 -31.06
CA ARG A 31 13.23 -1.95 -31.07
C ARG A 31 12.58 -3.32 -30.90
N ALA A 32 13.16 -4.39 -31.45
CA ALA A 32 12.61 -5.74 -31.32
C ALA A 32 12.67 -6.22 -29.86
N TRP A 33 13.83 -6.08 -29.22
CA TRP A 33 14.03 -6.46 -27.81
C TRP A 33 13.17 -5.61 -26.86
N SER A 34 13.04 -4.32 -27.16
CA SER A 34 12.13 -3.41 -26.44
C SER A 34 10.67 -3.87 -26.52
N ARG A 35 10.20 -4.30 -27.70
CA ARG A 35 8.84 -4.84 -27.88
C ARG A 35 8.64 -6.14 -27.12
N SER A 36 9.58 -7.08 -27.18
CA SER A 36 9.51 -8.32 -26.40
C SER A 36 9.51 -8.06 -24.89
N ALA A 37 10.34 -7.12 -24.40
CA ALA A 37 10.30 -6.69 -23.00
C ALA A 37 8.94 -6.10 -22.62
N ALA A 38 8.35 -5.28 -23.49
CA ALA A 38 7.04 -4.68 -23.27
C ALA A 38 5.90 -5.72 -23.22
N LYS A 39 6.03 -6.85 -23.94
CA LYS A 39 5.07 -7.97 -23.86
C LYS A 39 5.10 -8.65 -22.48
N LEU A 40 6.26 -8.79 -21.84
CA LEU A 40 6.35 -9.30 -20.45
C LEU A 40 5.67 -8.37 -19.44
N LEU A 41 5.52 -7.11 -19.84
CA LEU A 41 4.92 -6.04 -19.09
C LEU A 41 3.55 -5.66 -19.68
N SER A 42 2.87 -6.58 -20.35
CA SER A 42 1.51 -6.30 -20.87
C SER A 42 0.40 -6.60 -19.87
N SER A 43 0.70 -7.31 -18.79
CA SER A 43 -0.27 -7.63 -17.72
C SER A 43 0.16 -7.03 -16.39
N PRO A 44 -0.80 -6.69 -15.51
CA PRO A 44 -0.50 -6.37 -14.13
C PRO A 44 0.32 -7.49 -13.47
N ASN A 45 1.31 -7.10 -12.68
CA ASN A 45 2.15 -8.01 -11.92
C ASN A 45 2.36 -7.46 -10.51
N PHE A 46 2.25 -8.34 -9.52
CA PHE A 46 2.40 -8.01 -8.12
C PHE A 46 3.33 -9.03 -7.49
N ILE A 47 4.55 -8.61 -7.19
CA ILE A 47 5.58 -9.49 -6.63
C ILE A 47 5.80 -9.09 -5.17
N THR A 48 5.72 -10.06 -4.28
CA THR A 48 6.00 -9.88 -2.85
C THR A 48 7.01 -10.93 -2.41
N ALA A 49 7.86 -10.57 -1.46
CA ALA A 49 8.79 -11.48 -0.79
C ALA A 49 9.01 -11.04 0.66
N VAL A 50 9.18 -12.02 1.55
CA VAL A 50 9.50 -11.78 2.97
C VAL A 50 10.84 -12.39 3.33
N SER A 51 11.63 -11.67 4.13
CA SER A 51 12.78 -12.23 4.85
C SER A 51 12.55 -12.11 6.35
N PHE A 52 12.93 -13.16 7.06
CA PHE A 52 12.99 -13.21 8.53
C PHE A 52 14.43 -13.14 9.04
N ASN A 53 15.38 -12.76 8.18
CA ASN A 53 16.76 -12.64 8.59
C ASN A 53 16.90 -11.47 9.59
N PRO A 54 17.55 -11.66 10.74
CA PRO A 54 17.72 -10.59 11.73
C PRO A 54 18.76 -9.53 11.33
N ILE A 55 19.53 -9.77 10.26
CA ILE A 55 20.55 -8.87 9.71
C ILE A 55 19.95 -8.14 8.52
N PHE A 56 20.01 -6.81 8.53
CA PHE A 56 19.33 -5.96 7.55
C PHE A 56 19.81 -6.21 6.11
N GLU A 57 21.13 -6.29 5.93
CA GLU A 57 21.77 -6.48 4.63
C GLU A 57 21.37 -7.81 4.01
N GLU A 58 21.43 -8.90 4.80
CA GLU A 58 21.03 -10.23 4.35
C GLU A 58 19.52 -10.29 4.05
N ALA A 59 18.68 -9.68 4.91
CA ALA A 59 17.25 -9.63 4.68
C ALA A 59 16.88 -8.92 3.38
N MET A 60 17.58 -7.82 3.07
CA MET A 60 17.36 -7.05 1.86
C MET A 60 17.87 -7.79 0.62
N ASP A 61 19.04 -8.42 0.69
CA ASP A 61 19.60 -9.23 -0.40
C ASP A 61 18.69 -10.42 -0.74
N GLU A 62 18.16 -11.11 0.28
CA GLU A 62 17.18 -12.18 0.11
C GLU A 62 15.93 -11.67 -0.63
N VAL A 63 15.28 -10.63 -0.08
CA VAL A 63 14.04 -10.06 -0.63
C VAL A 63 14.23 -9.51 -2.04
N MET A 64 15.28 -8.73 -2.27
CA MET A 64 15.52 -8.10 -3.57
C MET A 64 16.06 -9.09 -4.59
N GLY A 65 16.87 -10.06 -4.17
CA GLY A 65 17.27 -11.20 -5.00
C GLY A 65 16.06 -11.98 -5.49
N LYS A 66 15.06 -12.21 -4.62
CA LYS A 66 13.81 -12.87 -5.00
C LYS A 66 12.98 -12.02 -5.96
N ILE A 67 12.73 -10.75 -5.63
CA ILE A 67 11.85 -9.87 -6.41
C ILE A 67 12.43 -9.57 -7.79
N LEU A 68 13.75 -9.33 -7.87
CA LEU A 68 14.45 -9.00 -9.11
C LEU A 68 14.94 -10.23 -9.89
N SER A 69 14.61 -11.45 -9.42
CA SER A 69 14.94 -12.70 -10.13
C SER A 69 14.22 -12.83 -11.48
N LYS A 70 13.12 -12.11 -11.67
CA LYS A 70 12.34 -12.06 -12.90
C LYS A 70 12.17 -10.63 -13.40
N PRO A 71 11.89 -10.41 -14.69
CA PRO A 71 11.65 -9.08 -15.22
C PRO A 71 10.45 -8.41 -14.55
N ILE A 72 10.65 -7.19 -14.06
CA ILE A 72 9.58 -6.33 -13.55
C ILE A 72 9.92 -4.87 -13.85
N ARG A 73 8.89 -4.06 -14.10
CA ARG A 73 9.01 -2.60 -14.17
C ARG A 73 8.19 -2.00 -13.03
N PRO A 74 8.80 -1.61 -11.91
CA PRO A 74 8.05 -1.08 -10.77
C PRO A 74 7.23 0.16 -11.14
N ASN A 75 5.95 0.18 -10.80
CA ASN A 75 5.18 1.42 -10.69
C ASN A 75 5.18 1.97 -9.28
N PHE A 76 5.33 1.12 -8.27
CA PHE A 76 5.48 1.49 -6.86
C PHE A 76 6.11 0.33 -6.08
N ALA A 77 6.53 0.62 -4.85
CA ALA A 77 6.85 -0.41 -3.86
C ALA A 77 6.28 -0.08 -2.47
N ILE A 78 5.89 -1.10 -1.73
CA ILE A 78 5.48 -1.00 -0.32
C ILE A 78 6.35 -1.94 0.49
N ALA A 79 6.86 -1.48 1.62
CA ALA A 79 7.65 -2.28 2.55
C ALA A 79 7.06 -2.26 3.96
N PHE A 80 7.03 -3.42 4.59
CA PHE A 80 6.63 -3.59 5.98
C PHE A 80 7.80 -4.21 6.73
N ALA A 81 8.18 -3.61 7.86
CA ALA A 81 9.34 -4.08 8.61
C ALA A 81 9.04 -4.19 10.11
N GLY A 82 9.81 -5.06 10.76
CA GLY A 82 9.96 -5.03 12.21
C GLY A 82 10.79 -3.83 12.65
N GLN A 83 10.59 -3.39 13.89
CA GLN A 83 11.19 -2.18 14.44
C GLN A 83 12.72 -2.26 14.65
N LYS A 84 13.33 -3.45 14.53
CA LYS A 84 14.78 -3.60 14.49
C LYS A 84 15.42 -2.93 13.26
N PHE A 85 14.66 -2.80 12.17
CA PHE A 85 15.15 -2.18 10.94
C PHE A 85 14.82 -0.69 10.88
N SER A 86 15.67 0.08 10.21
CA SER A 86 15.43 1.51 10.05
C SER A 86 14.66 1.79 8.76
N LEU A 87 13.51 2.47 8.86
CA LEU A 87 12.71 2.85 7.68
C LEU A 87 13.51 3.74 6.70
N SER A 88 14.39 4.61 7.19
CA SER A 88 15.22 5.45 6.31
C SER A 88 16.22 4.63 5.52
N ARG A 89 16.79 3.57 6.12
CA ARG A 89 17.67 2.62 5.42
C ARG A 89 16.90 1.81 4.37
N ILE A 90 15.69 1.34 4.70
CA ILE A 90 14.81 0.63 3.75
C ILE A 90 14.48 1.54 2.56
N SER A 91 13.98 2.74 2.82
CA SER A 91 13.62 3.71 1.77
C SER A 91 14.79 4.07 0.87
N THR A 92 15.99 4.26 1.42
CA THR A 92 17.19 4.55 0.63
C THR A 92 17.54 3.38 -0.29
N PHE A 93 17.55 2.16 0.26
CA PHE A 93 17.87 0.96 -0.51
C PHE A 93 16.87 0.70 -1.65
N LEU A 94 15.58 0.89 -1.40
CA LEU A 94 14.54 0.75 -2.42
C LEU A 94 14.68 1.80 -3.53
N LYS A 95 15.00 3.05 -3.18
CA LYS A 95 15.26 4.10 -4.19
C LYS A 95 16.45 3.77 -5.08
N GLU A 96 17.52 3.25 -4.50
CA GLU A 96 18.74 2.87 -5.24
C GLU A 96 18.49 1.70 -6.20
N ASN A 97 17.65 0.73 -5.80
CA ASN A 97 17.40 -0.46 -6.61
C ASN A 97 16.23 -0.33 -7.59
N LEU A 98 15.19 0.43 -7.25
CA LEU A 98 13.98 0.59 -8.06
C LEU A 98 13.94 1.90 -8.83
N GLY A 99 14.89 2.81 -8.55
CA GLY A 99 14.95 4.15 -9.12
C GLY A 99 14.20 5.19 -8.28
N SER A 100 14.76 6.40 -8.22
CA SER A 100 14.24 7.52 -7.41
C SER A 100 12.86 8.03 -7.79
N ARG A 101 12.38 7.67 -9.00
CA ARG A 101 11.05 8.05 -9.51
C ARG A 101 9.97 7.05 -9.17
N THR A 102 10.32 5.90 -8.61
CA THR A 102 9.35 4.90 -8.17
C THR A 102 8.81 5.37 -6.81
N PRO A 103 7.50 5.63 -6.67
CA PRO A 103 6.89 5.87 -5.38
C PRO A 103 7.12 4.67 -4.46
N THR A 104 7.56 4.94 -3.24
CA THR A 104 7.82 3.90 -2.25
C THR A 104 7.17 4.29 -0.94
N ILE A 105 6.54 3.35 -0.24
CA ILE A 105 6.10 3.55 1.14
C ILE A 105 6.74 2.45 1.99
N ALA A 106 7.28 2.81 3.14
CA ALA A 106 7.82 1.87 4.12
C ALA A 106 7.20 2.21 5.48
N CYS A 107 6.69 1.21 6.19
CA CYS A 107 6.19 1.41 7.56
C CYS A 107 6.54 0.23 8.47
N PHE A 108 6.48 0.50 9.77
CA PHE A 108 6.54 -0.57 10.76
C PHE A 108 5.23 -1.34 10.79
N ALA A 109 5.32 -2.65 10.99
CA ALA A 109 4.18 -3.52 11.14
C ALA A 109 4.22 -4.25 12.49
N THR A 110 3.06 -4.72 12.95
CA THR A 110 2.97 -5.53 14.19
C THR A 110 3.28 -7.01 13.95
N GLY A 111 3.39 -7.37 12.67
CA GLY A 111 3.77 -8.67 12.15
C GLY A 111 3.96 -8.59 10.66
N ILE A 112 4.47 -9.66 10.06
CA ILE A 112 4.72 -9.76 8.62
C ILE A 112 4.25 -11.11 8.11
N ILE A 113 3.73 -11.13 6.88
CA ILE A 113 3.34 -12.34 6.16
C ILE A 113 3.80 -12.26 4.71
N GLY A 114 4.15 -13.40 4.13
CA GLY A 114 4.36 -13.51 2.70
C GLY A 114 5.12 -14.76 2.30
N PRO A 115 5.40 -14.92 0.99
CA PRO A 115 6.30 -15.96 0.50
C PRO A 115 7.73 -15.66 0.93
N ASP A 116 8.31 -16.56 1.69
CA ASP A 116 9.71 -16.50 2.12
C ASP A 116 10.63 -16.39 0.91
N ALA A 117 11.56 -15.43 0.96
CA ALA A 117 12.42 -15.09 -0.15
C ALA A 117 13.34 -16.25 -0.57
N VAL A 118 13.74 -17.10 0.38
CA VAL A 118 14.67 -18.21 0.18
C VAL A 118 13.94 -19.43 -0.36
N ASN A 119 12.85 -19.85 0.30
CA ASN A 119 12.19 -21.13 -0.01
C ASN A 119 10.79 -20.99 -0.65
N SER A 120 10.26 -19.76 -0.79
CA SER A 120 8.94 -19.45 -1.36
C SER A 120 7.74 -20.00 -0.58
N GLU A 121 7.94 -20.54 0.62
CA GLU A 121 6.86 -20.99 1.49
C GLU A 121 6.15 -19.78 2.08
N GLN A 122 4.82 -19.84 2.20
CA GLN A 122 4.06 -18.81 2.89
C GLN A 122 4.35 -18.90 4.40
N LYS A 123 4.81 -17.80 4.98
CA LYS A 123 5.12 -17.70 6.41
C LYS A 123 4.53 -16.43 6.99
N GLU A 124 4.13 -16.52 8.24
CA GLU A 124 3.61 -15.41 9.03
C GLU A 124 4.34 -15.35 10.37
N VAL A 125 4.72 -14.14 10.77
CA VAL A 125 5.23 -13.85 12.11
C VAL A 125 4.46 -12.68 12.66
N LYS A 126 3.83 -12.88 13.83
CA LYS A 126 3.26 -11.81 14.63
C LYS A 126 4.17 -11.57 15.83
N TRP A 127 4.64 -10.33 15.99
CA TRP A 127 5.52 -10.00 17.10
C TRP A 127 4.73 -9.75 18.38
N GLN A 128 5.37 -10.06 19.52
CA GLN A 128 4.82 -9.70 20.82
C GLN A 128 4.81 -8.19 20.96
N GLN A 129 3.65 -7.65 21.37
CA GLN A 129 3.53 -6.25 21.72
C GLN A 129 3.97 -6.07 23.19
N PRO A 130 4.81 -5.08 23.49
CA PRO A 130 5.22 -4.82 24.86
C PRO A 130 4.00 -4.42 25.71
N ALA A 131 3.86 -5.01 26.90
CA ALA A 131 2.82 -4.56 27.82
C ALA A 131 3.15 -3.16 28.35
N TYR A 132 2.14 -2.29 28.45
CA TYR A 132 2.30 -0.90 28.86
C TYR A 132 2.92 -0.76 30.26
N GLU A 133 2.66 -1.71 31.15
CA GLU A 133 3.17 -1.75 32.53
C GLU A 133 4.66 -2.11 32.64
N MET A 134 5.28 -2.56 31.54
CA MET A 134 6.69 -2.95 31.54
C MET A 134 7.62 -1.74 31.65
N SER A 135 8.79 -1.93 32.27
CA SER A 135 9.84 -0.91 32.23
C SER A 135 10.26 -0.61 30.78
N ARG A 136 10.60 0.64 30.48
CA ARG A 136 11.06 1.04 29.14
C ARG A 136 12.19 0.16 28.61
N ALA A 137 13.14 -0.23 29.46
CA ALA A 137 14.24 -1.12 29.07
C ALA A 137 13.76 -2.51 28.63
N ALA A 138 12.69 -3.04 29.24
CA ALA A 138 12.11 -4.32 28.85
C ALA A 138 11.27 -4.19 27.57
N GLN A 139 10.54 -3.09 27.39
CA GLN A 139 9.82 -2.79 26.15
C GLN A 139 10.79 -2.68 24.96
N CYS A 140 11.90 -1.94 25.12
CA CYS A 140 12.93 -1.82 24.09
C CYS A 140 13.55 -3.16 23.69
N ARG A 141 13.68 -4.13 24.62
CA ARG A 141 14.20 -5.47 24.30
C ARG A 141 13.26 -6.24 23.40
N ILE A 142 11.96 -6.26 23.72
CA ILE A 142 10.92 -6.90 22.89
C ILE A 142 10.92 -6.28 21.49
N ILE A 143 10.93 -4.95 21.41
CA ILE A 143 10.94 -4.20 20.15
C ILE A 143 12.21 -4.49 19.32
N ALA A 144 13.37 -4.55 19.96
CA ALA A 144 14.64 -4.82 19.28
C ALA A 144 14.73 -6.25 18.68
N GLU A 145 13.89 -7.17 19.14
CA GLU A 145 13.76 -8.52 18.60
C GLU A 145 12.78 -8.59 17.41
N GLN A 146 12.02 -7.52 17.13
CA GLN A 146 11.10 -7.45 16.00
C GLN A 146 11.89 -7.23 14.70
N HIS A 147 12.26 -8.32 14.04
CA HIS A 147 13.04 -8.32 12.81
C HIS A 147 12.31 -9.03 11.69
N GLY A 148 12.66 -8.63 10.48
CA GLY A 148 12.07 -9.14 9.26
C GLY A 148 11.51 -8.02 8.39
N LEU A 149 11.38 -8.30 7.10
CA LEU A 149 11.07 -7.35 6.07
C LEU A 149 10.21 -8.02 5.00
N VAL A 150 9.07 -7.41 4.68
CA VAL A 150 8.29 -7.73 3.49
C VAL A 150 8.45 -6.58 2.52
N VAL A 151 8.78 -6.87 1.27
CA VAL A 151 8.70 -5.88 0.20
C VAL A 151 7.76 -6.40 -0.87
N THR A 152 6.91 -5.49 -1.34
CA THR A 152 5.92 -5.74 -2.36
C THR A 152 6.09 -4.69 -3.46
N ILE A 153 6.23 -5.15 -4.70
CA ILE A 153 6.38 -4.31 -5.89
C ILE A 153 5.22 -4.56 -6.83
N GLY A 154 4.54 -3.48 -7.19
CA GLY A 154 3.43 -3.51 -8.13
C GLY A 154 3.82 -2.92 -9.48
N TYR A 155 3.32 -3.57 -10.54
CA TYR A 155 3.32 -3.06 -11.90
C TYR A 155 1.90 -3.19 -12.47
N PHE A 156 1.32 -2.09 -12.91
CA PHE A 156 -0.03 -2.00 -13.44
C PHE A 156 0.01 -1.20 -14.75
N PRO A 157 0.09 -1.89 -15.90
CA PRO A 157 -0.05 -1.25 -17.21
C PRO A 157 -1.32 -0.40 -17.26
N GLY A 158 -1.21 0.79 -17.83
CA GLY A 158 -2.34 1.71 -17.97
C GLY A 158 -2.66 2.55 -16.74
N LEU A 159 -1.99 2.33 -15.62
CA LEU A 159 -2.12 3.19 -14.44
C LEU A 159 -0.94 4.16 -14.29
N GLU A 160 -1.25 5.30 -13.70
CA GLU A 160 -0.30 6.21 -13.06
C GLU A 160 -0.51 6.13 -11.55
N ILE A 161 0.59 5.98 -10.82
CA ILE A 161 0.58 5.74 -9.38
C ILE A 161 1.50 6.76 -8.70
N GLU A 162 1.04 7.35 -7.60
CA GLU A 162 1.78 8.35 -6.83
C GLU A 162 1.54 8.19 -5.32
N ALA A 163 2.56 8.47 -4.51
CA ALA A 163 2.44 8.55 -3.07
C ALA A 163 2.19 10.00 -2.64
N ILE A 164 0.99 10.28 -2.15
CA ILE A 164 0.56 11.61 -1.71
C ILE A 164 0.50 11.61 -0.18
N PRO A 165 1.30 12.44 0.50
CA PRO A 165 1.34 12.49 1.95
C PRO A 165 0.34 13.47 2.55
N LEU A 166 -0.05 13.18 3.78
CA LEU A 166 -0.65 14.08 4.77
C LEU A 166 0.30 14.07 5.99
N CYS A 167 0.98 15.18 6.26
CA CYS A 167 2.04 15.23 7.29
C CYS A 167 1.91 16.43 8.21
N ASN A 168 2.24 16.22 9.49
CA ASN A 168 2.23 17.18 10.59
C ASN A 168 0.88 17.87 10.78
N SER A 169 -0.19 17.11 10.58
CA SER A 169 -1.49 17.72 10.38
C SER A 169 -2.36 17.68 11.62
N SER A 170 -2.56 18.83 12.26
CA SER A 170 -3.56 18.99 13.32
C SER A 170 -4.75 19.84 12.89
N ALA A 171 -4.77 20.30 11.64
CA ALA A 171 -5.73 21.29 11.13
C ALA A 171 -6.61 20.72 10.00
N GLU A 172 -7.92 20.97 10.09
CA GLU A 172 -8.91 20.56 9.07
C GLU A 172 -8.59 21.11 7.67
N SER A 173 -7.94 22.28 7.58
CA SER A 173 -7.50 22.86 6.30
C SER A 173 -6.51 21.97 5.55
N GLU A 174 -5.70 21.21 6.26
CA GLU A 174 -4.69 20.33 5.66
C GLU A 174 -5.31 19.01 5.20
N LEU A 175 -6.33 18.49 5.88
CA LEU A 175 -7.18 17.42 5.36
C LEU A 175 -7.79 17.81 4.01
N LYS A 176 -8.35 19.02 3.92
CA LYS A 176 -8.88 19.57 2.66
C LYS A 176 -7.79 19.72 1.58
N CYS A 177 -6.59 20.16 1.97
CA CYS A 177 -5.46 20.23 1.03
C CYS A 177 -5.02 18.85 0.55
N PHE A 178 -5.02 17.83 1.41
CA PHE A 178 -4.71 16.46 1.06
C PHE A 178 -5.71 15.88 0.05
N VAL A 179 -7.00 16.03 0.31
CA VAL A 179 -8.07 15.68 -0.64
C VAL A 179 -7.87 16.40 -1.97
N ALA A 180 -7.61 17.71 -1.94
CA ALA A 180 -7.36 18.50 -3.15
C ALA A 180 -6.11 18.01 -3.91
N ASN A 181 -5.04 17.62 -3.21
CA ASN A 181 -3.85 17.05 -3.83
C ASN A 181 -4.14 15.72 -4.54
N VAL A 182 -4.95 14.85 -3.93
CA VAL A 182 -5.41 13.60 -4.55
C VAL A 182 -6.22 13.88 -5.83
N VAL A 183 -7.17 14.80 -5.78
CA VAL A 183 -8.00 15.19 -6.93
C VAL A 183 -7.15 15.83 -8.04
N ASN A 184 -6.27 16.76 -7.67
CA ASN A 184 -5.38 17.47 -8.61
C ASN A 184 -4.43 16.50 -9.32
N TYR A 185 -3.79 15.59 -8.57
CA TYR A 185 -2.95 14.56 -9.15
C TYR A 185 -3.74 13.70 -10.13
N THR A 186 -4.90 13.19 -9.71
CA THR A 186 -5.76 12.34 -10.55
C THR A 186 -6.14 13.04 -11.84
N SER A 187 -6.63 14.28 -11.76
CA SER A 187 -7.03 15.10 -12.91
C SER A 187 -5.86 15.39 -13.85
N SER A 188 -4.63 15.47 -13.32
CA SER A 188 -3.44 15.69 -14.12
C SER A 188 -3.12 14.48 -15.02
N VAL A 189 -3.32 13.26 -14.53
CA VAL A 189 -2.90 12.02 -15.20
C VAL A 189 -4.04 11.22 -15.84
N SER A 190 -5.30 11.49 -15.46
CA SER A 190 -6.51 10.74 -15.82
C SER A 190 -7.56 11.62 -16.47
N GLU A 191 -8.41 11.00 -17.30
CA GLU A 191 -9.66 11.62 -17.79
C GLU A 191 -10.80 11.45 -16.77
N ASN A 192 -10.65 10.53 -15.82
CA ASN A 192 -11.58 10.38 -14.70
C ASN A 192 -11.34 11.48 -13.67
N GLU A 193 -12.42 11.99 -13.08
CA GLU A 193 -12.38 13.02 -12.03
C GLU A 193 -11.87 12.47 -10.69
N HIS A 194 -11.94 11.14 -10.48
CA HIS A 194 -11.57 10.47 -9.23
C HIS A 194 -10.57 9.32 -9.44
N PRO A 195 -9.73 9.02 -8.42
CA PRO A 195 -8.86 7.85 -8.44
C PRO A 195 -9.67 6.56 -8.62
N LEU A 196 -9.05 5.53 -9.19
CA LEU A 196 -9.65 4.19 -9.25
C LEU A 196 -9.58 3.48 -7.89
N ALA A 197 -8.45 3.65 -7.20
CA ALA A 197 -8.21 3.05 -5.90
C ALA A 197 -7.13 3.84 -5.15
N MET A 198 -7.07 3.64 -3.84
CA MET A 198 -6.03 4.16 -2.98
C MET A 198 -5.62 3.14 -1.91
N ILE A 199 -4.33 3.07 -1.63
CA ILE A 199 -3.82 2.40 -0.42
C ILE A 199 -3.44 3.48 0.59
N LEU A 200 -4.18 3.60 1.69
CA LEU A 200 -3.96 4.57 2.77
C LEU A 200 -3.23 3.91 3.93
N LEU A 201 -2.00 4.36 4.20
CA LEU A 201 -1.20 3.92 5.35
C LEU A 201 -1.04 5.09 6.32
N ALA A 202 -1.54 4.91 7.54
CA ALA A 202 -1.63 5.98 8.53
C ALA A 202 -0.77 5.68 9.77
N ASP A 203 -0.33 6.75 10.42
CA ASP A 203 0.40 6.68 11.68
C ASP A 203 -0.53 6.11 12.78
N PRO A 204 -0.02 5.30 13.73
CA PRO A 204 -0.84 4.69 14.78
C PRO A 204 -1.68 5.69 15.58
N GLN A 205 -1.22 6.93 15.74
CA GLN A 205 -1.91 7.96 16.52
C GLN A 205 -2.90 8.79 15.66
N THR A 206 -2.97 8.52 14.36
CA THR A 206 -3.81 9.26 13.43
C THR A 206 -5.29 8.95 13.59
N ASN A 207 -6.11 10.00 13.55
CA ASN A 207 -7.56 9.84 13.42
C ASN A 207 -7.93 9.48 11.97
N VAL A 208 -7.82 8.20 11.63
CA VAL A 208 -8.14 7.69 10.28
C VAL A 208 -9.59 7.98 9.90
N ARG A 209 -10.52 7.99 10.87
CA ARG A 209 -11.93 8.27 10.62
C ARG A 209 -12.12 9.65 9.98
N CYS A 210 -11.48 10.69 10.52
CA CYS A 210 -11.59 12.03 9.93
C CYS A 210 -10.99 12.13 8.53
N ILE A 211 -9.92 11.37 8.26
CA ILE A 211 -9.33 11.29 6.91
C ILE A 211 -10.32 10.62 5.94
N LEU A 212 -10.92 9.51 6.35
CA LEU A 212 -11.90 8.78 5.53
C LEU A 212 -13.16 9.62 5.27
N GLU A 213 -13.71 10.26 6.29
CA GLU A 213 -14.85 11.20 6.16
C GLU A 213 -14.51 12.33 5.17
N SER A 214 -13.32 12.93 5.29
CA SER A 214 -12.88 13.99 4.37
C SER A 214 -12.70 13.49 2.92
N LEU A 215 -12.21 12.27 2.75
CA LEU A 215 -12.03 11.65 1.43
C LEU A 215 -13.38 11.26 0.82
N GLU A 216 -14.33 10.76 1.61
CA GLU A 216 -15.68 10.42 1.16
C GLU A 216 -16.43 11.68 0.69
N GLU A 217 -16.39 12.76 1.48
CA GLU A 217 -16.95 14.06 1.09
C GLU A 217 -16.29 14.61 -0.18
N GLY A 218 -14.96 14.44 -0.31
CA GLY A 218 -14.17 15.01 -1.40
C GLY A 218 -14.16 14.21 -2.71
N LEU A 219 -14.34 12.89 -2.65
CA LEU A 219 -14.16 11.97 -3.79
C LEU A 219 -15.47 11.38 -4.33
N GLN A 220 -16.63 11.81 -3.84
CA GLN A 220 -17.97 11.48 -4.37
C GLN A 220 -18.29 9.97 -4.54
N GLY A 221 -17.55 9.07 -3.88
CA GLY A 221 -17.96 7.67 -3.62
C GLY A 221 -17.41 6.57 -4.54
N ASP A 222 -16.73 6.87 -5.64
CA ASP A 222 -16.31 5.83 -6.62
C ASP A 222 -14.87 5.29 -6.42
N THR A 223 -14.14 5.80 -5.41
CA THR A 223 -12.76 5.38 -5.14
C THR A 223 -12.70 4.27 -4.09
N ILE A 224 -12.11 3.12 -4.43
CA ILE A 224 -11.84 2.06 -3.45
C ILE A 224 -10.69 2.49 -2.54
N ILE A 225 -10.92 2.57 -1.23
CA ILE A 225 -9.89 2.87 -0.24
C ILE A 225 -9.60 1.63 0.59
N MET A 226 -8.33 1.24 0.65
CA MET A 226 -7.85 0.12 1.46
C MET A 226 -6.57 0.49 2.19
N GLY A 227 -6.17 -0.26 3.22
CA GLY A 227 -4.92 -0.02 3.95
C GLY A 227 -5.09 -0.16 5.46
N GLY A 228 -4.37 0.65 6.23
CA GLY A 228 -4.52 0.69 7.69
C GLY A 228 -3.35 1.33 8.42
N LEU A 229 -3.23 1.00 9.70
CA LEU A 229 -2.29 1.63 10.62
C LEU A 229 -0.92 0.94 10.62
N ALA A 230 0.14 1.75 10.71
CA ALA A 230 1.48 1.28 11.05
C ALA A 230 1.54 0.82 12.52
N ALA A 231 2.63 0.17 12.91
CA ALA A 231 2.90 -0.18 14.30
C ALA A 231 3.44 1.02 15.11
N GLU A 232 3.07 1.08 16.39
CA GLU A 232 3.54 2.10 17.34
C GLU A 232 5.06 2.07 17.50
N HIS A 233 5.68 3.24 17.40
CA HIS A 233 7.12 3.45 17.58
C HIS A 233 7.36 4.85 18.18
N ASP A 234 8.43 5.03 18.97
CA ASP A 234 8.81 6.29 19.63
C ASP A 234 9.17 7.45 18.65
N GLY A 235 8.99 7.26 17.35
CA GLY A 235 9.34 8.20 16.28
C GLY A 235 8.61 7.83 14.98
N ALA A 236 9.13 8.24 13.82
CA ALA A 236 8.50 7.99 12.52
C ALA A 236 8.04 6.53 12.31
N CYS A 237 6.73 6.32 12.19
CA CYS A 237 6.16 5.01 11.88
C CYS A 237 6.07 4.74 10.36
N LEU A 238 6.22 5.79 9.54
CA LEU A 238 6.12 5.76 8.09
C LEU A 238 7.29 6.53 7.43
N SER A 239 7.69 6.06 6.25
CA SER A 239 8.61 6.73 5.34
C SER A 239 8.07 6.58 3.93
N PHE A 240 8.20 7.61 3.10
CA PHE A 240 7.71 7.55 1.73
C PHE A 240 8.62 8.29 0.74
N ASN A 241 8.40 8.00 -0.54
CA ASN A 241 8.98 8.68 -1.67
C ASN A 241 7.91 8.97 -2.69
N SER A 242 7.90 10.19 -3.21
CA SER A 242 7.05 10.60 -4.32
C SER A 242 7.87 10.82 -5.58
N ARG A 243 7.28 10.64 -6.76
CA ARG A 243 7.94 10.85 -8.05
C ARG A 243 8.34 12.32 -8.26
N GLU A 244 7.57 13.26 -7.74
CA GLU A 244 7.75 14.70 -7.97
C GLU A 244 8.80 15.38 -7.08
N ASN A 245 9.31 14.70 -6.05
CA ASN A 245 10.38 15.24 -5.18
C ASN A 245 11.74 15.44 -5.90
N SER A 246 11.82 15.17 -7.20
CA SER A 246 13.02 15.41 -8.03
C SER A 246 13.08 16.81 -8.69
N LYS A 247 12.06 17.67 -8.53
CA LYS A 247 11.97 18.96 -9.25
C LYS A 247 11.84 20.21 -8.38
N LYS A 248 11.92 20.11 -7.05
CA LYS A 248 11.96 21.30 -6.18
C LYS A 248 13.21 21.24 -5.30
N ASP A 249 14.10 22.22 -5.47
CA ASP A 249 15.12 22.62 -4.50
C ASP A 249 14.43 23.12 -3.22
N VAL A 250 13.83 22.19 -2.46
CA VAL A 250 13.36 22.41 -1.11
C VAL A 250 14.32 21.65 -0.21
N LYS A 251 15.25 22.41 0.37
CA LYS A 251 16.21 21.99 1.40
C LYS A 251 15.62 20.88 2.28
N ASN A 252 16.25 19.70 2.29
CA ASN A 252 16.08 18.66 3.30
C ASN A 252 14.63 18.30 3.69
N GLN A 253 13.75 17.99 2.74
CA GLN A 253 12.52 17.23 3.04
C GLN A 253 12.73 15.73 2.82
N SER A 254 13.69 15.16 3.54
CA SER A 254 13.38 13.92 4.23
C SER A 254 12.37 14.30 5.31
N CYS A 255 11.09 14.00 5.12
CA CYS A 255 10.15 13.94 6.25
C CYS A 255 10.62 12.79 7.14
N ASN A 256 11.64 13.03 7.94
CA ASN A 256 11.82 12.32 9.18
C ASN A 256 10.66 12.82 10.04
N ILE A 257 9.65 11.98 10.27
CA ILE A 257 8.61 12.27 11.25
C ILE A 257 9.34 12.29 12.61
N TYR A 258 9.74 13.48 13.03
CA TYR A 258 10.28 13.74 14.36
C TYR A 258 9.10 14.07 15.26
N ILE A 259 8.74 13.15 16.15
CA ILE A 259 7.89 13.48 17.29
C ILE A 259 8.81 14.08 18.35
N GLU A 260 8.67 15.39 18.60
CA GLU A 260 9.13 15.97 19.86
C GLU A 260 8.30 15.34 20.97
N THR A 261 8.90 14.42 21.74
CA THR A 261 8.33 13.95 23.00
C THR A 261 8.44 15.05 24.04
N SER A 262 7.63 16.11 23.93
CA SER A 262 7.40 17.05 25.01
C SER A 262 6.00 16.86 25.57
N THR A 263 5.91 15.97 26.57
CA THR A 263 5.01 16.10 27.72
C THR A 263 3.59 16.65 27.46
N SER A 264 2.59 15.79 27.39
CA SER A 264 1.26 16.13 27.94
C SER A 264 0.89 15.13 29.05
N LYS A 265 1.43 15.44 30.23
CA LYS A 265 0.74 15.10 31.47
C LYS A 265 -0.59 15.86 31.49
N LYS A 266 -1.66 15.13 31.85
CA LYS A 266 -3.00 15.56 32.34
C LYS A 266 -4.06 15.84 31.28
N CYS A 267 -5.07 14.97 31.25
CA CYS A 267 -6.48 15.35 31.20
C CYS A 267 -7.30 14.40 32.10
N TRP A 268 -7.14 14.53 33.42
CA TRP A 268 -8.20 14.17 34.37
C TRP A 268 -8.57 15.46 35.09
N LYS A 269 -9.61 16.15 34.60
CA LYS A 269 -10.40 17.12 35.37
C LYS A 269 -11.83 17.19 34.83
N ASP A 270 -12.78 16.97 35.74
CA ASP A 270 -14.13 17.53 35.75
C ASP A 270 -15.14 17.06 34.70
N GLY A 271 -15.26 15.73 34.50
CA GLY A 271 -16.55 15.06 34.26
C GLY A 271 -17.42 15.53 33.08
N LYS A 272 -16.85 16.15 32.04
CA LYS A 272 -17.55 16.48 30.79
C LYS A 272 -16.86 15.82 29.60
N ALA A 273 -17.65 15.17 28.75
CA ALA A 273 -17.20 14.56 27.51
C ALA A 273 -16.68 15.64 26.55
N GLN A 274 -15.37 15.67 26.34
CA GLN A 274 -14.74 16.39 25.25
C GLN A 274 -14.59 15.40 24.09
N LYS A 275 -14.98 15.81 22.88
CA LYS A 275 -14.76 15.05 21.64
C LYS A 275 -13.25 15.09 21.38
N GLU A 276 -12.51 14.19 22.02
CA GLU A 276 -11.05 14.09 21.91
C GLU A 276 -10.69 13.51 20.54
N CYS A 277 -10.52 14.38 19.54
CA CYS A 277 -9.79 14.03 18.33
C CYS A 277 -8.30 13.88 18.69
N PRO A 278 -7.62 12.81 18.27
CA PRO A 278 -6.16 12.73 18.29
C PRO A 278 -5.51 13.96 17.65
N ALA A 279 -4.33 14.34 18.12
CA ALA A 279 -3.66 15.58 17.78
C ALA A 279 -3.05 15.64 16.36
N THR A 280 -3.08 14.53 15.59
CA THR A 280 -2.42 14.43 14.27
C THR A 280 -3.23 13.60 13.25
N TYR A 281 -3.03 13.89 11.96
CA TYR A 281 -3.62 13.19 10.81
C TYR A 281 -2.57 12.57 9.88
N ASP A 282 -1.41 12.17 10.39
CA ASP A 282 -0.31 11.69 9.55
C ASP A 282 -0.64 10.40 8.80
N ALA A 283 -0.57 10.46 7.47
CA ALA A 283 -0.84 9.35 6.57
C ALA A 283 -0.18 9.53 5.20
N VAL A 284 -0.13 8.45 4.42
CA VAL A 284 0.29 8.48 3.02
C VAL A 284 -0.71 7.67 2.21
N ALA A 285 -1.27 8.27 1.15
CA ALA A 285 -2.08 7.58 0.17
C ALA A 285 -1.26 7.24 -1.06
N LEU A 286 -1.19 5.96 -1.41
CA LEU A 286 -0.76 5.51 -2.72
C LEU A 286 -1.97 5.55 -3.66
N VAL A 287 -2.02 6.54 -4.55
CA VAL A 287 -3.16 6.85 -5.41
C VAL A 287 -3.00 6.19 -6.77
N PHE A 288 -4.01 5.44 -7.18
CA PHE A 288 -4.06 4.73 -8.47
C PHE A 288 -5.02 5.47 -9.41
N ALA A 289 -4.49 6.07 -10.47
CA ALA A 289 -5.27 6.79 -11.46
C ALA A 289 -5.11 6.17 -12.85
N LYS A 290 -6.17 6.16 -13.65
CA LYS A 290 -6.13 5.67 -15.03
C LYS A 290 -5.30 6.65 -15.87
N ARG A 291 -4.37 6.17 -16.69
CA ARG A 291 -3.58 7.03 -17.57
C ARG A 291 -4.45 7.54 -18.75
N LYS A 292 -4.33 8.83 -19.08
CA LYS A 292 -4.85 9.43 -20.32
C LYS A 292 -4.37 8.68 -21.57
N ASN A 293 -5.24 8.53 -22.57
CA ASN A 293 -4.93 7.90 -23.86
C ASN A 293 -4.38 6.47 -23.77
N ASP A 294 -4.72 5.70 -22.73
CA ASP A 294 -4.36 4.28 -22.72
C ASP A 294 -5.27 3.48 -23.67
N TYR A 295 -4.70 3.05 -24.80
CA TYR A 295 -5.35 2.20 -25.78
C TYR A 295 -5.34 0.72 -25.39
N LEU A 296 -4.60 0.35 -24.33
CA LEU A 296 -4.69 -0.99 -23.75
C LEU A 296 -6.04 -1.10 -23.03
N LYS A 297 -6.87 -2.06 -23.45
CA LYS A 297 -8.14 -2.36 -22.78
C LYS A 297 -7.85 -2.56 -21.31
N SER A 298 -8.37 -1.65 -20.47
CA SER A 298 -8.18 -1.66 -19.03
C SER A 298 -8.48 -3.06 -18.48
N ALA A 299 -7.44 -3.75 -18.03
CA ALA A 299 -7.63 -4.96 -17.24
C ALA A 299 -8.39 -4.52 -15.98
N ILE A 300 -9.53 -5.15 -15.71
CA ILE A 300 -10.26 -4.95 -14.45
C ILE A 300 -9.31 -5.35 -13.33
N ILE A 301 -8.90 -4.40 -12.51
CA ILE A 301 -8.03 -4.67 -11.38
C ILE A 301 -8.92 -5.16 -10.25
N HIS A 302 -8.93 -6.47 -10.05
CA HIS A 302 -9.46 -7.06 -8.83
C HIS A 302 -8.41 -6.91 -7.74
N PHE A 303 -8.54 -5.89 -6.90
CA PHE A 303 -7.79 -5.81 -5.66
C PHE A 303 -8.31 -6.91 -4.72
N SER A 304 -7.68 -8.08 -4.71
CA SER A 304 -7.83 -9.01 -3.58
C SER A 304 -6.99 -8.47 -2.42
N PRO A 305 -7.59 -8.19 -1.24
CA PRO A 305 -6.83 -7.69 -0.10
C PRO A 305 -5.87 -8.77 0.39
N ALA A 306 -4.60 -8.69 -0.01
CA ALA A 306 -3.49 -9.31 0.71
C ALA A 306 -3.10 -8.37 1.86
N VAL A 307 -4.05 -8.10 2.75
CA VAL A 307 -3.77 -7.36 3.99
C VAL A 307 -3.22 -8.39 4.97
N SER A 308 -1.92 -8.30 5.24
CA SER A 308 -1.31 -9.06 6.32
C SER A 308 -1.98 -8.74 7.65
N ALA A 309 -2.03 -9.69 8.59
CA ALA A 309 -2.41 -9.41 9.98
C ALA A 309 -1.49 -8.36 10.67
N GLY A 310 -0.44 -7.88 10.00
CA GLY A 310 0.43 -6.79 10.42
C GLY A 310 -0.13 -5.38 10.22
N ILE A 311 -1.23 -5.25 9.47
CA ILE A 311 -2.08 -4.05 9.40
C ILE A 311 -3.42 -4.47 9.97
N SER A 312 -3.95 -3.78 10.98
CA SER A 312 -5.28 -4.11 11.49
C SER A 312 -6.32 -3.69 10.45
N PRO A 313 -7.05 -4.61 9.79
CA PRO A 313 -8.21 -4.21 9.00
C PRO A 313 -9.22 -3.57 9.95
N VAL A 314 -9.76 -2.41 9.59
CA VAL A 314 -10.79 -1.75 10.39
C VAL A 314 -12.14 -2.16 9.82
N GLY A 315 -12.91 -2.92 10.60
CA GLY A 315 -14.28 -3.36 10.29
C GLY A 315 -14.46 -4.88 10.06
N PRO A 316 -15.70 -5.41 10.16
CA PRO A 316 -15.99 -6.82 9.95
C PRO A 316 -15.72 -7.30 8.51
N ILE A 317 -15.16 -8.50 8.38
CA ILE A 317 -14.81 -9.11 7.08
C ILE A 317 -16.02 -9.88 6.53
N TYR A 318 -16.51 -9.48 5.35
CA TYR A 318 -17.61 -10.15 4.65
C TYR A 318 -17.13 -10.85 3.39
N LYS A 319 -17.62 -12.07 3.15
CA LYS A 319 -17.37 -12.84 1.92
C LYS A 319 -18.65 -12.94 1.10
N ALA A 320 -18.62 -12.50 -0.16
CA ALA A 320 -19.76 -12.68 -1.07
C ALA A 320 -20.06 -14.18 -1.28
N VAL A 321 -21.32 -14.56 -1.17
CA VAL A 321 -21.79 -15.94 -1.34
C VAL A 321 -22.60 -16.11 -2.61
N SER A 322 -23.48 -15.16 -2.93
CA SER A 322 -24.29 -15.20 -4.14
C SER A 322 -24.60 -13.79 -4.64
N VAL A 323 -24.63 -13.62 -5.96
CA VAL A 323 -25.05 -12.38 -6.63
C VAL A 323 -26.10 -12.73 -7.68
N ARG A 324 -27.28 -12.14 -7.60
CA ARG A 324 -28.41 -12.43 -8.48
C ARG A 324 -28.99 -11.14 -9.06
N LEU A 325 -29.50 -11.20 -10.28
CA LEU A 325 -30.28 -10.13 -10.87
C LEU A 325 -31.76 -10.38 -10.58
N SER A 326 -32.41 -9.45 -9.89
CA SER A 326 -33.84 -9.41 -9.70
C SER A 326 -34.45 -8.41 -10.68
N LYS A 327 -35.54 -8.81 -11.32
CA LYS A 327 -36.33 -7.97 -12.23
C LYS A 327 -37.70 -7.83 -11.59
N ASP A 328 -38.04 -6.61 -11.20
CA ASP A 328 -39.39 -6.32 -10.76
C ASP A 328 -40.19 -5.83 -11.98
N ASP A 329 -41.12 -6.68 -12.44
CA ASP A 329 -41.91 -6.44 -13.65
C ASP A 329 -42.88 -5.25 -13.48
N ALA A 330 -43.16 -4.83 -12.24
CA ALA A 330 -44.05 -3.71 -11.95
C ALA A 330 -43.40 -2.33 -12.14
N GLU A 331 -42.09 -2.20 -11.87
CA GLU A 331 -41.39 -0.89 -11.84
C GLU A 331 -40.35 -0.70 -12.96
N ARG A 332 -40.17 -1.69 -13.85
CA ARG A 332 -39.11 -1.72 -14.88
C ARG A 332 -37.70 -1.53 -14.30
N GLN A 333 -37.50 -1.78 -13.01
CA GLN A 333 -36.20 -1.69 -12.37
C GLN A 333 -35.55 -3.07 -12.26
N THR A 334 -34.26 -3.12 -12.58
CA THR A 334 -33.43 -4.31 -12.44
C THR A 334 -32.52 -4.07 -11.24
N SER A 335 -32.68 -4.85 -10.17
CA SER A 335 -31.84 -4.74 -8.97
C SER A 335 -30.88 -5.93 -8.87
N THR A 336 -29.69 -5.70 -8.35
CA THR A 336 -28.72 -6.77 -8.09
C THR A 336 -28.76 -7.12 -6.61
N TRP A 337 -29.08 -8.37 -6.30
CA TRP A 337 -29.20 -8.91 -4.96
C TRP A 337 -27.89 -9.59 -4.60
N LEU A 338 -27.20 -9.06 -3.59
CA LEU A 338 -25.97 -9.62 -3.05
C LEU A 338 -26.27 -10.26 -1.69
N THR A 339 -25.86 -11.51 -1.52
CA THR A 339 -25.77 -12.14 -0.20
C THR A 339 -24.31 -12.38 0.12
N CYS A 340 -23.93 -12.04 1.34
CA CYS A 340 -22.59 -12.24 1.85
C CYS A 340 -22.64 -13.02 3.17
N ARG A 341 -21.47 -13.41 3.64
CA ARG A 341 -21.32 -14.12 4.91
C ARG A 341 -20.25 -13.40 5.70
N LYS A 342 -20.62 -12.90 6.88
CA LYS A 342 -19.69 -12.34 7.85
C LYS A 342 -18.78 -13.46 8.37
N GLN A 343 -17.48 -13.22 8.38
CA GLN A 343 -16.52 -14.24 8.79
C GLN A 343 -16.77 -14.65 10.25
N GLY A 344 -17.03 -15.94 10.48
CA GLY A 344 -17.34 -16.48 11.81
C GLY A 344 -18.84 -16.73 12.07
N MET A 345 -19.73 -16.27 11.18
CA MET A 345 -21.16 -16.57 11.27
C MET A 345 -21.57 -17.58 10.17
N PRO A 346 -22.34 -18.63 10.51
CA PRO A 346 -22.83 -19.60 9.53
C PRO A 346 -23.98 -19.03 8.69
N ALA A 347 -24.63 -17.96 9.15
CA ALA A 347 -25.74 -17.31 8.48
C ALA A 347 -25.27 -16.49 7.28
N GLU A 348 -26.01 -16.60 6.17
CA GLU A 348 -25.88 -15.71 5.03
C GLU A 348 -26.72 -14.46 5.28
N LEU A 349 -26.12 -13.30 5.06
CA LEU A 349 -26.72 -11.99 5.23
C LEU A 349 -27.06 -11.44 3.86
N ASP A 350 -28.28 -10.97 3.68
CA ASP A 350 -28.66 -10.17 2.52
C ASP A 350 -28.25 -8.71 2.70
N GLY A 351 -28.41 -7.91 1.64
CA GLY A 351 -27.99 -6.51 1.64
C GLY A 351 -28.57 -5.68 2.80
N GLN A 352 -29.81 -5.93 3.21
CA GLN A 352 -30.43 -5.21 4.32
C GLN A 352 -29.90 -5.69 5.67
N SER A 353 -29.75 -7.00 5.84
CA SER A 353 -29.23 -7.60 7.06
C SER A 353 -27.78 -7.20 7.34
N VAL A 354 -26.98 -6.93 6.30
CA VAL A 354 -25.61 -6.39 6.46
C VAL A 354 -25.63 -4.97 6.98
N LEU A 355 -26.55 -4.13 6.50
CA LEU A 355 -26.70 -2.75 6.96
C LEU A 355 -27.14 -2.72 8.43
N ASP A 356 -28.13 -3.54 8.77
CA ASP A 356 -28.61 -3.65 10.14
C ASP A 356 -27.52 -4.18 11.11
N ASP A 357 -26.60 -5.04 10.64
CA ASP A 357 -25.46 -5.55 11.43
C ASP A 357 -24.38 -4.48 11.68
N LEU A 358 -24.19 -3.55 10.73
CA LEU A 358 -23.22 -2.45 10.85
C LEU A 358 -23.73 -1.33 11.76
N ASP A 359 -25.04 -1.10 11.78
CA ASP A 359 -25.68 -0.07 12.60
C ASP A 359 -25.75 -0.45 14.10
N ASN A 360 -25.48 -1.72 14.45
CA ASN A 360 -25.56 -2.26 15.81
C ASN A 360 -24.20 -2.67 16.44
N GLU A 361 -23.07 -2.40 15.76
CA GLU A 361 -21.70 -2.47 16.32
C GLU A 361 -21.22 -1.09 16.78
#